data_AF-A0A1Y1YQE8-F1
#
_entry.id   AF-A0A1Y1YQE8-F1
#
_cell.length_a   1.000
_cell.length_b   1.000
_cell.length_c   1.000
_cell.angle_alpha   90.00
_cell.angle_beta   90.00
_cell.angle_gamma   90.00
#
_symmetry.space_group_name_H-M   'P 1'
#
loop_
_entity.id
_entity.type
_entity.pdbx_description
1 polymer ?
#
loop_
_entity_poly.entity_id
_entity_poly.type
_entity_poly.pdbx_seq_one_letter_code
_entity_poly.pdbx_strand_id
1 'polypeptide(L)'
;MTKNNGSAPLGIPVAAIITGSFLSGAMLSISLITVPLLLDTNTSSAHMVVQWVRLYHYGHILLPSLSVTTCLFYIYTARSKQNSSSIAHQLFWNRYTRAGLVTVLMIPFTLMVMVPTNNTLFRLNEQMKASGGGGDGIANLESVQDLVRVWTKMHIGRSLFPLLGAVLGIRALLEEGRA
;
A
#
# COMPACT_ATOMS: atom_id res chain seq x y z
N MET A 1 -30.02 12.41 -30.55
CA MET A 1 -28.89 12.78 -29.68
C MET A 1 -29.18 12.24 -28.28
N THR A 2 -28.78 10.99 -28.02
CA THR A 2 -29.08 10.27 -26.77
C THR A 2 -28.28 10.87 -25.63
N LYS A 3 -28.97 11.39 -24.60
CA LYS A 3 -28.32 11.85 -23.36
C LYS A 3 -27.52 10.68 -22.78
N ASN A 4 -26.21 10.84 -22.73
CA ASN A 4 -25.32 9.87 -22.09
C ASN A 4 -25.62 9.91 -20.58
N ASN A 5 -26.21 8.84 -20.05
CA ASN A 5 -26.55 8.75 -18.63
C ASN A 5 -25.25 8.83 -17.82
N GLY A 6 -25.03 9.95 -17.13
CA GLY A 6 -23.74 10.41 -16.57
C GLY A 6 -23.11 9.57 -15.45
N SER A 7 -23.46 8.29 -15.33
CA SER A 7 -22.84 7.33 -14.42
C SER A 7 -21.59 6.70 -15.03
N ALA A 8 -20.52 6.59 -14.25
CA ALA A 8 -19.26 6.01 -14.67
C ALA A 8 -19.52 4.58 -15.16
N PRO A 9 -18.85 4.14 -16.23
CA PRO A 9 -18.93 2.75 -16.66
C PRO A 9 -18.61 1.85 -15.46
N LEU A 10 -19.40 0.78 -15.28
CA LEU A 10 -19.24 -0.19 -14.19
C LEU A 10 -17.79 -0.69 -14.05
N GLY A 11 -17.04 -0.71 -15.16
CA GLY A 11 -15.64 -1.09 -15.19
C GLY A 11 -14.72 -0.24 -14.31
N ILE A 12 -15.01 1.04 -14.05
CA ILE A 12 -14.12 1.90 -13.25
C ILE A 12 -14.14 1.58 -11.75
N PRO A 13 -15.30 1.50 -11.06
CA PRO A 13 -15.32 1.05 -9.66
C PRO A 13 -14.79 -0.38 -9.49
N VAL A 14 -15.06 -1.27 -10.46
CA VAL A 14 -14.51 -2.63 -10.46
C VAL A 14 -12.98 -2.61 -10.58
N ALA A 15 -12.43 -1.81 -11.50
CA ALA A 15 -10.99 -1.62 -11.62
C ALA A 15 -10.37 -1.12 -10.31
N ALA A 16 -10.99 -0.15 -9.63
CA ALA A 16 -10.53 0.35 -8.33
C ALA A 16 -10.48 -0.74 -7.25
N ILE A 17 -11.50 -1.60 -7.19
CA ILE A 17 -11.55 -2.73 -6.25
C ILE A 17 -10.44 -3.73 -6.56
N ILE A 18 -10.25 -4.08 -7.83
CA ILE A 18 -9.22 -5.04 -8.27
C ILE A 18 -7.83 -4.49 -7.98
N THR A 19 -7.54 -3.24 -8.37
CA THR A 19 -6.21 -2.64 -8.16
C THR A 19 -5.91 -2.47 -6.68
N GLY A 20 -6.89 -2.09 -5.85
CA GLY A 20 -6.73 -1.99 -4.39
C GLY A 20 -6.46 -3.35 -3.74
N SER A 21 -7.21 -4.39 -4.13
CA SER A 21 -7.02 -5.76 -3.63
C SER A 21 -5.67 -6.32 -4.03
N PHE A 22 -5.29 -6.14 -5.30
CA PHE A 22 -3.99 -6.54 -5.82
C PHE A 22 -2.84 -5.83 -5.10
N LEU A 23 -2.95 -4.51 -4.91
CA LEU A 23 -1.96 -3.73 -4.15
C LEU A 23 -1.78 -4.29 -2.74
N SER A 24 -2.87 -4.53 -2.00
CA SER A 24 -2.79 -5.10 -0.66
C SER A 24 -2.14 -6.49 -0.68
N GLY A 25 -2.53 -7.36 -1.61
CA GLY A 25 -1.94 -8.69 -1.77
C GLY A 25 -0.44 -8.65 -2.06
N ALA A 26 0.00 -7.76 -2.96
CA ALA A 26 1.41 -7.57 -3.27
C ALA A 26 2.21 -7.02 -2.09
N MET A 27 1.61 -6.17 -1.25
CA MET A 27 2.24 -5.68 -0.02
C MET A 27 2.32 -6.78 1.05
N LEU A 28 1.26 -7.56 1.24
CA LEU A 28 1.24 -8.66 2.20
C LEU A 28 2.19 -9.79 1.81
N SER A 29 2.40 -10.07 0.52
CA SER A 29 3.36 -11.08 0.09
C SER A 29 4.79 -10.74 0.52
N ILE A 30 5.14 -9.45 0.54
CA ILE A 30 6.44 -9.00 1.08
C ILE A 30 6.56 -9.41 2.56
N SER A 31 5.53 -9.15 3.36
CA SER A 31 5.56 -9.43 4.80
C SER A 31 5.42 -10.92 5.15
N LEU A 32 4.67 -11.68 4.35
CA LEU A 32 4.33 -13.08 4.64
C LEU A 32 5.26 -14.09 3.98
N ILE A 33 5.95 -13.70 2.90
CA ILE A 33 6.82 -14.60 2.12
C ILE A 33 8.24 -14.04 2.07
N THR A 34 8.42 -12.82 1.55
CA THR A 34 9.76 -12.26 1.32
C THR A 34 10.51 -12.02 2.62
N VAL A 35 9.88 -11.43 3.64
CA VAL A 35 10.58 -11.17 4.90
C VAL A 35 10.99 -12.46 5.62
N PRO A 36 10.11 -13.47 5.82
CA PRO A 36 10.54 -14.75 6.40
C PRO A 36 11.72 -15.38 5.65
N LEU A 37 11.71 -15.34 4.30
CA LEU A 37 12.84 -15.79 3.48
C LEU A 37 14.13 -15.02 3.82
N LEU A 38 14.07 -13.69 3.93
CA LEU A 38 15.23 -12.88 4.31
C LEU A 38 15.73 -13.20 5.73
N LEU A 39 14.83 -13.44 6.67
CA LEU A 39 15.18 -13.77 8.06
C LEU A 39 15.87 -15.13 8.17
N ASP A 40 15.43 -16.11 7.37
CA ASP A 40 15.90 -17.49 7.43
C ASP A 40 17.22 -17.69 6.64
N THR A 41 17.37 -17.03 5.50
CA THR A 41 18.48 -17.31 4.57
C THR A 41 19.73 -16.44 4.76
N ASN A 42 19.62 -15.30 5.46
CA ASN A 42 20.77 -14.42 5.65
C ASN A 42 21.67 -14.88 6.80
N THR A 43 22.97 -14.99 6.52
CA THR A 43 24.02 -15.24 7.51
C THR A 43 24.84 -13.99 7.85
N SER A 44 24.64 -12.89 7.11
CA SER A 44 25.37 -11.63 7.27
C SER A 44 24.40 -10.47 7.49
N SER A 45 24.67 -9.65 8.51
CA SER A 45 23.86 -8.45 8.82
C SER A 45 23.93 -7.43 7.68
N ALA A 46 25.11 -7.20 7.10
CA ALA A 46 25.29 -6.30 5.98
C ALA A 46 24.51 -6.72 4.74
N HIS A 47 24.56 -8.01 4.41
CA HIS A 47 23.83 -8.53 3.26
C HIS A 47 22.30 -8.40 3.44
N MET A 48 21.79 -8.71 4.63
CA MET A 48 20.38 -8.58 4.96
C MET A 48 19.89 -7.13 4.87
N VAL A 49 20.67 -6.17 5.41
CA VAL A 49 20.35 -4.73 5.31
C VAL A 49 20.30 -4.28 3.85
N VAL A 50 21.26 -4.69 3.03
CA VAL A 50 21.28 -4.36 1.59
C VAL A 50 20.03 -4.90 0.89
N GLN A 51 19.66 -6.16 1.16
CA GLN A 51 18.45 -6.76 0.58
C GLN A 51 17.19 -6.02 1.00
N TRP A 52 17.06 -5.65 2.27
CA TRP A 52 15.94 -4.83 2.75
C TRP A 52 15.90 -3.46 2.07
N VAL A 53 17.04 -2.78 1.91
CA VAL A 53 17.13 -1.48 1.22
C VAL A 53 16.67 -1.59 -0.23
N ARG A 54 17.06 -2.67 -0.93
CA ARG A 54 16.63 -2.94 -2.31
C ARG A 54 15.13 -3.24 -2.38
N LEU A 55 14.62 -4.07 -1.48
CA LEU A 55 13.19 -4.34 -1.36
C LEU A 55 12.39 -3.05 -1.15
N TYR A 56 12.82 -2.17 -0.25
CA TYR A 56 12.22 -0.86 -0.04
C TYR A 56 12.29 -0.01 -1.31
N HIS A 57 13.42 0.01 -2.00
CA HIS A 57 13.61 0.79 -3.22
C HIS A 57 12.55 0.44 -4.29
N TYR A 58 12.33 -0.84 -4.57
CA TYR A 58 11.27 -1.22 -5.52
C TYR A 58 9.87 -0.94 -4.98
N GLY A 59 9.64 -1.23 -3.69
CA GLY A 59 8.34 -1.03 -3.06
C GLY A 59 7.86 0.42 -3.01
N HIS A 60 8.73 1.37 -2.64
CA HIS A 60 8.33 2.78 -2.49
C HIS A 60 8.04 3.48 -3.82
N ILE A 61 8.51 2.94 -4.95
CA ILE A 61 8.20 3.46 -6.28
C ILE A 61 6.86 2.91 -6.76
N LEU A 62 6.70 1.57 -6.73
CA LEU A 62 5.55 0.90 -7.33
C LEU A 62 4.27 1.02 -6.48
N LEU A 63 4.37 0.76 -5.18
CA LEU A 63 3.19 0.57 -4.32
C LEU A 63 2.43 1.88 -4.05
N PRO A 64 3.08 3.02 -3.74
CA PRO A 64 2.40 4.32 -3.65
C PRO A 64 1.75 4.74 -4.95
N SER A 65 2.39 4.49 -6.09
CA SER A 65 1.84 4.80 -7.41
C SER A 65 0.51 4.07 -7.64
N LEU A 66 0.48 2.75 -7.41
CA LEU A 66 -0.76 1.96 -7.49
C LEU A 66 -1.86 2.44 -6.54
N SER A 67 -1.48 2.88 -5.33
CA SER A 67 -2.43 3.41 -4.35
C SER A 67 -3.06 4.71 -4.81
N VAL A 68 -2.27 5.62 -5.38
CA VAL A 68 -2.76 6.88 -5.95
C VAL A 68 -3.65 6.60 -7.16
N THR A 69 -3.24 5.72 -8.07
CA THR A 69 -4.07 5.30 -9.21
C THR A 69 -5.42 4.74 -8.77
N THR A 70 -5.42 3.85 -7.78
CA THR A 70 -6.65 3.28 -7.21
C THR A 70 -7.55 4.37 -6.61
N CYS A 71 -6.97 5.31 -5.87
CA CYS A 71 -7.69 6.46 -5.33
C CYS A 71 -8.32 7.33 -6.44
N LEU A 72 -7.59 7.56 -7.54
CA LEU A 72 -8.11 8.31 -8.68
C LEU A 72 -9.31 7.62 -9.35
N PHE A 73 -9.31 6.29 -9.47
CA PHE A 73 -10.48 5.56 -9.96
C PHE A 73 -11.70 5.72 -9.04
N TYR A 74 -11.49 5.69 -7.72
CA TYR A 74 -12.55 5.96 -6.76
C TYR A 74 -13.08 7.40 -6.84
N ILE A 75 -12.19 8.39 -6.96
CA ILE A 75 -12.56 9.81 -7.10
C ILE A 75 -13.33 10.03 -8.41
N TYR A 76 -12.89 9.43 -9.51
CA TYR A 76 -13.60 9.50 -10.79
C TYR A 76 -15.02 8.93 -10.66
N THR A 77 -15.14 7.74 -10.05
CA THR A 77 -16.43 7.12 -9.78
C THR A 77 -17.30 8.03 -8.92
N ALA A 78 -16.78 8.56 -7.81
CA ALA A 78 -17.49 9.45 -6.90
C ALA A 78 -18.02 10.70 -7.61
N ARG A 79 -17.17 11.39 -8.40
CA ARG A 79 -17.57 12.58 -9.17
C ARG A 79 -18.67 12.28 -10.17
N SER A 80 -18.58 11.13 -10.85
CA SER A 80 -19.63 10.72 -11.76
C SER A 80 -20.95 10.43 -11.04
N LYS A 81 -20.92 9.81 -9.85
CA LYS A 81 -22.14 9.64 -9.04
C LYS A 81 -22.72 10.97 -8.60
N GLN A 82 -21.87 11.90 -8.17
CA GLN A 82 -22.29 13.25 -7.76
C GLN A 82 -23.00 14.02 -8.88
N ASN A 83 -22.59 13.80 -10.13
CA ASN A 83 -23.16 14.43 -11.33
C ASN A 83 -24.29 13.61 -11.99
N SER A 84 -24.71 12.50 -11.37
CA SER A 84 -25.79 11.67 -11.89
C SER A 84 -27.14 12.41 -11.83
N SER A 85 -27.98 12.19 -12.84
CA SER A 85 -29.36 12.70 -12.84
C SER A 85 -30.29 11.90 -11.91
N SER A 86 -29.87 10.72 -11.45
CA SER A 86 -30.62 9.92 -10.47
C SER A 86 -30.17 10.26 -9.05
N ILE A 87 -31.12 10.72 -8.24
CA ILE A 87 -30.91 11.03 -6.82
C ILE A 87 -30.39 9.80 -6.06
N ALA A 88 -30.91 8.60 -6.38
CA ALA A 88 -30.48 7.36 -5.76
C ALA A 88 -28.97 7.14 -5.96
N HIS A 89 -28.46 7.28 -7.18
CA HIS A 89 -27.03 7.17 -7.48
C HIS A 89 -26.21 8.31 -6.87
N GLN A 90 -26.77 9.52 -6.80
CA GLN A 90 -26.09 10.67 -6.23
C GLN A 90 -25.68 10.41 -4.77
N LEU A 91 -26.50 9.74 -3.98
CA LEU A 91 -26.22 9.43 -2.57
C LEU A 91 -24.97 8.55 -2.34
N PHE A 92 -24.43 7.90 -3.38
CA PHE A 92 -23.27 7.00 -3.27
C PHE A 92 -21.91 7.68 -3.43
N TRP A 93 -21.84 8.95 -3.86
CA TRP A 93 -20.57 9.64 -4.11
C TRP A 93 -19.62 9.58 -2.89
N ASN A 94 -20.17 9.77 -1.69
CA ASN A 94 -19.40 9.80 -0.44
C ASN A 94 -18.77 8.44 -0.09
N ARG A 95 -19.40 7.33 -0.48
CA ARG A 95 -18.92 5.96 -0.19
C ARG A 95 -17.67 5.66 -1.00
N TYR A 96 -17.69 5.98 -2.29
CA TYR A 96 -16.52 5.84 -3.15
C TYR A 96 -15.39 6.81 -2.76
N THR A 97 -15.70 8.05 -2.37
CA THR A 97 -14.68 8.98 -1.84
C THR A 97 -13.99 8.41 -0.60
N ARG A 98 -14.74 7.85 0.35
CA ARG A 98 -14.18 7.21 1.54
C ARG A 98 -13.28 6.02 1.19
N ALA A 99 -13.68 5.18 0.23
CA ALA A 99 -12.87 4.06 -0.24
C ALA A 99 -11.51 4.53 -0.81
N GLY A 100 -11.53 5.58 -1.64
CA GLY A 100 -10.30 6.18 -2.19
C GLY A 100 -9.39 6.78 -1.11
N LEU A 101 -9.96 7.55 -0.17
CA LEU A 101 -9.21 8.15 0.92
C LEU A 101 -8.57 7.08 1.81
N VAL A 102 -9.32 6.07 2.24
CA VAL A 102 -8.77 4.98 3.06
C VAL A 102 -7.65 4.24 2.35
N THR A 103 -7.75 4.05 1.03
CA THR A 103 -6.68 3.42 0.23
C THR A 103 -5.38 4.21 0.32
N VAL A 104 -5.43 5.53 0.13
CA VAL A 104 -4.22 6.38 0.08
C VAL A 104 -3.62 6.70 1.46
N LEU A 105 -4.36 6.48 2.56
CA LEU A 105 -3.87 6.67 3.94
C LEU A 105 -2.63 5.83 4.29
N MET A 106 -2.33 4.79 3.50
CA MET A 106 -1.09 4.04 3.64
C MET A 106 0.17 4.91 3.46
N ILE A 107 0.08 6.02 2.71
CA ILE A 107 1.18 6.97 2.51
C ILE A 107 1.47 7.78 3.79
N PRO A 108 0.52 8.55 4.36
CA PRO A 108 0.77 9.26 5.62
C PRO A 108 1.07 8.30 6.78
N PHE A 109 0.50 7.08 6.78
CA PHE A 109 0.92 6.04 7.74
C PHE A 109 2.43 5.74 7.63
N THR A 110 2.95 5.59 6.41
CA THR A 110 4.38 5.34 6.20
C THR A 110 5.21 6.50 6.76
N LEU A 111 4.82 7.74 6.45
CA LEU A 111 5.54 8.93 6.87
C LEU A 111 5.57 9.11 8.40
N MET A 112 4.45 8.84 9.07
CA MET A 112 4.33 9.05 10.52
C MET A 112 4.83 7.86 11.35
N VAL A 113 4.62 6.63 10.88
CA VAL A 113 4.84 5.42 11.69
C VAL A 113 6.11 4.67 11.29
N MET A 114 6.40 4.57 9.98
CA MET A 114 7.46 3.70 9.50
C MET A 114 8.80 4.41 9.28
N VAL A 115 8.80 5.72 9.00
CA VAL A 115 10.02 6.50 8.72
C VAL A 115 11.13 6.32 9.75
N PRO A 116 10.88 6.34 11.08
CA PRO A 116 11.97 6.16 12.05
C PRO A 116 12.72 4.83 11.90
N THR A 117 11.98 3.73 11.70
CA THR A 117 12.58 2.41 11.49
C THR A 117 13.26 2.33 10.12
N ASN A 118 12.64 2.89 9.08
CA ASN A 118 13.26 2.95 7.74
C ASN A 118 14.60 3.68 7.78
N ASN A 119 14.65 4.86 8.42
CA ASN A 119 15.86 5.67 8.54
C ASN A 119 16.96 4.94 9.33
N THR A 120 16.58 4.16 10.33
CA THR A 120 17.54 3.34 11.08
C THR A 120 18.20 2.30 10.16
N LEU A 121 17.42 1.58 9.36
CA LEU A 121 17.94 0.59 8.40
C LEU A 121 18.77 1.24 7.28
N PHE A 122 18.38 2.42 6.80
CA PHE A 122 19.18 3.19 5.84
C PHE A 122 20.52 3.65 6.43
N ARG A 123 20.53 4.15 7.66
CA ARG A 123 21.76 4.54 8.34
C ARG A 123 22.71 3.35 8.53
N LEU A 124 22.18 2.19 8.89
CA LEU A 124 22.99 0.97 9.00
C LEU A 124 23.62 0.61 7.64
N ASN A 125 22.86 0.69 6.54
CA ASN A 125 23.38 0.45 5.20
C ASN A 125 24.51 1.41 4.82
N GLU A 126 24.38 2.70 5.17
CA GLU A 126 25.42 3.71 4.93
C GLU A 126 26.68 3.44 5.75
N GLN A 127 26.53 3.11 7.04
CA GLN A 127 27.65 2.76 7.91
C GLN A 127 28.39 1.51 7.42
N MET A 128 27.67 0.46 7.04
CA MET A 128 28.25 -0.79 6.53
C MET A 128 29.01 -0.55 5.22
N LYS A 129 28.50 0.30 4.34
CA LYS A 129 29.22 0.71 3.12
C LYS A 129 30.50 1.48 3.45
N ALA A 130 30.46 2.40 4.42
CA ALA A 130 31.62 3.17 4.84
C ALA A 130 32.73 2.30 5.45
N SER A 131 32.37 1.20 6.12
CA SER A 131 33.30 0.24 6.71
C SER A 131 33.78 -0.85 5.72
N GLY A 132 33.68 -0.62 4.41
CA GLY A 132 34.16 -1.56 3.39
C GLY A 132 33.20 -2.72 3.07
N GLY A 133 31.91 -2.58 3.41
CA GLY A 133 30.87 -3.57 3.12
C GLY A 133 30.71 -4.67 4.18
N GLY A 134 31.55 -4.66 5.21
CA GLY A 134 31.42 -5.54 6.38
C GLY A 134 30.33 -5.07 7.35
N GLY A 135 29.67 -6.03 8.00
CA GLY A 135 28.72 -5.77 9.09
C GLY A 135 29.35 -5.82 10.48
N ASP A 136 30.57 -6.34 10.58
CA ASP A 136 31.26 -6.61 11.83
C ASP A 136 31.54 -5.32 12.60
N GLY A 137 31.10 -5.27 13.85
CA GLY A 137 31.24 -4.11 14.73
C GLY A 137 30.20 -2.99 14.56
N ILE A 138 29.33 -3.04 13.54
CA ILE A 138 28.26 -2.03 13.35
C ILE A 138 26.95 -2.50 13.95
N ALA A 139 26.50 -3.68 13.52
CA ALA A 139 25.29 -4.32 14.02
C ALA A 139 25.39 -5.82 13.78
N ASN A 140 25.10 -6.60 14.82
CA ASN A 140 24.99 -8.05 14.68
C ASN A 140 23.72 -8.43 13.89
N LEU A 141 23.69 -9.64 13.36
CA LEU A 141 22.57 -10.13 12.54
C LEU A 141 21.24 -10.11 13.30
N GLU A 142 21.23 -10.55 14.55
CA GLU A 142 20.03 -10.59 15.40
C GLU A 142 19.37 -9.21 15.54
N SER A 143 20.18 -8.16 15.76
CA SER A 143 19.68 -6.79 15.88
C SER A 143 19.04 -6.29 14.58
N VAL A 144 19.62 -6.65 13.42
CA VAL A 144 19.04 -6.33 12.12
C VAL A 144 17.74 -7.10 11.90
N GLN A 145 17.72 -8.39 12.25
CA GLN A 145 16.51 -9.21 12.17
C GLN A 145 15.37 -8.63 13.01
N ASP A 146 15.65 -8.18 14.23
CA ASP A 146 14.65 -7.53 15.08
C ASP A 146 14.09 -6.24 14.49
N LEU A 147 14.95 -5.39 13.92
CA LEU A 147 14.49 -4.20 13.20
C LEU A 147 13.58 -4.57 12.02
N VAL A 148 13.93 -5.60 11.25
CA VAL A 148 13.11 -6.08 10.13
C VAL A 148 11.80 -6.70 10.61
N ARG A 149 11.77 -7.40 11.75
CA ARG A 149 10.54 -7.91 12.38
C ARG A 149 9.62 -6.77 12.83
N VAL A 150 10.16 -5.72 13.46
CA VAL A 150 9.40 -4.52 13.85
C VAL A 150 8.85 -3.82 12.61
N TRP A 151 9.69 -3.60 11.60
CA TRP A 151 9.27 -3.04 10.31
C TRP A 151 8.11 -3.82 9.69
N THR A 152 8.18 -5.16 9.75
CA THR A 152 7.19 -6.05 9.15
C THR A 152 5.83 -5.94 9.81
N LYS A 153 5.78 -5.84 11.14
CA LYS A 153 4.52 -5.61 11.87
C LYS A 153 3.83 -4.32 11.40
N MET A 154 4.60 -3.24 11.24
CA MET A 154 4.06 -1.98 10.73
C MET A 154 3.66 -2.07 9.25
N HIS A 155 4.45 -2.78 8.43
CA HIS A 155 4.16 -2.98 7.01
C HIS A 155 2.88 -3.79 6.78
N ILE A 156 2.60 -4.79 7.62
CA ILE A 156 1.31 -5.51 7.60
C ILE A 156 0.17 -4.52 7.85
N GLY A 157 0.27 -3.69 8.91
CA GLY A 157 -0.73 -2.64 9.19
C GLY A 157 -0.93 -1.68 8.01
N ARG A 158 0.17 -1.24 7.38
CA ARG A 158 0.15 -0.41 6.15
C ARG A 158 -0.60 -1.11 5.00
N SER A 159 -0.47 -2.42 4.87
CA SER A 159 -1.08 -3.21 3.79
C SER A 159 -2.59 -3.34 3.92
N LEU A 160 -3.16 -3.08 5.12
CA LEU A 160 -4.60 -3.17 5.36
C LEU A 160 -5.38 -1.98 4.80
N PHE A 161 -4.75 -0.82 4.64
CA PHE A 161 -5.41 0.37 4.07
C PHE A 161 -6.01 0.13 2.67
N PRO A 162 -5.25 -0.34 1.66
CA PRO A 162 -5.83 -0.66 0.36
C PRO A 162 -6.86 -1.80 0.39
N LEU A 163 -6.72 -2.76 1.32
CA LEU A 163 -7.72 -3.82 1.52
C LEU A 163 -9.05 -3.25 2.04
N LEU A 164 -8.99 -2.41 3.08
CA LEU A 164 -10.16 -1.72 3.63
C LEU A 164 -10.81 -0.83 2.57
N GLY A 165 -10.01 -0.14 1.76
CA GLY A 165 -10.49 0.60 0.59
C GLY A 165 -11.26 -0.28 -0.38
N ALA A 166 -10.73 -1.44 -0.75
CA ALA A 166 -11.42 -2.41 -1.61
C ALA A 166 -12.73 -2.93 -1.00
N VAL A 167 -12.74 -3.27 0.30
CA VAL A 167 -13.96 -3.69 1.02
C VAL A 167 -15.03 -2.60 0.99
N LEU A 168 -14.66 -1.34 1.25
CA LEU A 168 -15.58 -0.21 1.17
C LEU A 168 -16.10 0.00 -0.26
N GLY A 169 -15.25 -0.16 -1.27
CA GLY A 169 -15.62 -0.11 -2.68
C GLY A 169 -16.62 -1.20 -3.07
N ILE A 170 -16.38 -2.45 -2.66
CA ILE A 170 -17.31 -3.58 -2.88
C ILE A 170 -18.66 -3.30 -2.24
N ARG A 171 -18.67 -2.84 -0.99
CA ARG A 171 -19.91 -2.51 -0.28
C ARG A 171 -20.69 -1.41 -1.00
N ALA A 172 -20.01 -0.33 -1.40
CA ALA A 172 -20.64 0.75 -2.16
C ALA A 172 -21.25 0.24 -3.46
N LEU A 173 -20.53 -0.61 -4.20
CA LEU A 173 -20.98 -1.18 -5.46
C LEU A 173 -22.20 -2.10 -5.30
N LEU A 174 -22.19 -2.97 -4.28
CA LEU A 174 -23.30 -3.89 -4.00
C LEU A 174 -24.56 -3.17 -3.49
N GLU A 175 -24.38 -2.14 -2.67
CA GLU A 175 -25.50 -1.33 -2.18
C GLU A 175 -26.08 -0.45 -3.30
N GLU A 176 -25.24 0.03 -4.22
CA GLU A 176 -25.67 0.77 -5.41
C GLU A 176 -26.48 -0.11 -6.36
N GLY A 177 -26.04 -1.35 -6.61
CA GLY A 177 -26.76 -2.28 -7.50
C GLY A 177 -28.14 -2.74 -6.98
N ARG A 178 -28.49 -2.42 -5.72
CA ARG A 178 -29.79 -2.71 -5.12
C ARG A 178 -30.73 -1.49 -5.07
N ALA A 179 -30.24 -0.30 -5.38
CA ALA A 179 -30.98 0.96 -5.35
C ALA A 179 -31.60 1.28 -6.71
#